data_AF-F0YLB7-F1
#
_entry.id   AF-F0YLB7-F1
#
_cell.length_a   1.000
_cell.length_b   1.000
_cell.length_c   1.000
_cell.angle_alpha   90.00
_cell.angle_beta   90.00
_cell.angle_gamma   90.00
#
_symmetry.space_group_name_H-M   'P 1'
#
loop_
_entity.id
_entity.type
_entity.pdbx_description
1 polymer ?
#
loop_
_entity_poly.entity_id
_entity_poly.type
_entity_poly.pdbx_seq_one_letter_code
_entity_poly.pdbx_strand_id
1 'polypeptide(L)'
;LTSSDVGVFVGIEVSGLRSGSEAMMSVFSTSGGALSIASGRLSYTLGLVGPCYSLDTACSSALAALHICSSAVNGGEECQDGVGIGTKILSEAVNIATSVAGMTSSRGRCHTFDQRANGYCRGEGCGAFVL
;
A
#
# COMPACT_ATOMS: atom_id res chain seq x y z
N LEU A 1 -21.22 -3.51 21.41
CA LEU A 1 -19.90 -3.42 20.75
C LEU A 1 -19.69 -1.94 20.48
N THR A 2 -18.85 -1.27 21.26
CA THR A 2 -18.56 0.15 21.04
C THR A 2 -17.72 0.25 19.77
N SER A 3 -18.35 0.71 18.70
CA SER A 3 -17.67 1.13 17.48
C SER A 3 -16.50 2.03 17.84
N SER A 4 -15.27 1.58 17.57
CA SER A 4 -14.09 2.40 17.79
C SER A 4 -13.97 3.34 16.58
N ASP A 5 -14.05 4.65 16.83
CA ASP A 5 -13.95 5.71 15.82
C ASP A 5 -12.50 5.89 15.35
N VAL A 6 -11.99 4.82 14.75
CA VAL A 6 -10.61 4.68 14.29
C VAL A 6 -10.62 4.60 12.77
N GLY A 7 -9.88 5.50 12.12
CA GLY A 7 -9.71 5.49 10.68
C GLY A 7 -8.68 4.46 10.20
N VAL A 8 -8.81 3.98 8.96
CA VAL A 8 -7.90 3.05 8.28
C VAL A 8 -7.48 3.64 6.95
N PHE A 9 -6.18 3.92 6.80
CA PHE A 9 -5.60 4.58 5.63
C PHE A 9 -4.49 3.70 5.05
N VAL A 10 -4.71 3.11 3.89
CA VAL A 10 -3.80 2.12 3.28
C VAL A 10 -3.19 2.66 1.99
N GLY A 11 -1.87 2.85 2.01
CA GLY A 11 -1.05 3.08 0.83
C GLY A 11 -0.60 1.75 0.23
N ILE A 12 -1.18 1.38 -0.91
CA ILE A 12 -0.91 0.10 -1.57
C ILE A 12 -0.99 0.28 -3.09
N GLU A 13 0.00 -0.27 -3.79
CA GLU A 13 -0.04 -0.43 -5.24
C GLU A 13 -0.50 -1.86 -5.54
N VAL A 14 -1.64 -2.02 -6.22
CA VAL A 14 -2.14 -3.35 -6.61
C VAL A 14 -1.31 -3.83 -7.80
N SER A 15 -0.12 -4.35 -7.51
CA SER A 15 0.76 -4.97 -8.48
C SER A 15 0.91 -6.47 -8.18
N GLY A 16 0.77 -7.30 -9.22
CA GLY A 16 1.11 -8.73 -9.16
C GLY A 16 0.08 -9.68 -8.54
N LEU A 17 -0.78 -9.23 -7.63
CA LEU A 17 -1.83 -10.07 -7.02
C LEU A 17 -2.82 -10.69 -8.05
N ARG A 18 -2.92 -10.10 -9.25
CA ARG A 18 -3.81 -10.55 -10.32
C ARG A 18 -3.11 -11.38 -11.41
N SER A 19 -1.79 -11.55 -11.35
CA SER A 19 -1.01 -12.18 -12.42
C SER A 19 -0.48 -13.54 -11.96
N GLY A 20 -1.37 -14.53 -11.89
CA GLY A 20 -1.01 -15.92 -11.64
C GLY A 20 -2.24 -16.82 -11.43
N SER A 21 -2.47 -17.73 -12.40
CA SER A 21 -3.23 -19.00 -12.39
C SER A 21 -4.46 -19.19 -11.48
N GLU A 22 -5.56 -19.68 -12.07
CA GLU A 22 -6.82 -20.26 -11.48
C GLU A 22 -7.60 -19.42 -10.45
N ALA A 23 -6.93 -18.73 -9.53
CA ALA A 23 -7.53 -17.87 -8.52
C ALA A 23 -8.34 -16.72 -9.10
N MET A 24 -8.08 -16.31 -10.35
CA MET A 24 -8.80 -15.23 -11.05
C MET A 24 -10.21 -15.63 -11.53
N MET A 25 -10.55 -16.92 -11.49
CA MET A 25 -11.91 -17.43 -11.74
C MET A 25 -12.69 -17.74 -10.45
N SER A 26 -12.12 -17.43 -9.29
CA SER A 26 -12.78 -17.62 -8.00
C SER A 26 -13.79 -16.50 -7.72
N VAL A 27 -14.85 -16.81 -7.00
CA VAL A 27 -15.77 -15.80 -6.42
C VAL A 27 -15.04 -14.80 -5.51
N PHE A 28 -13.87 -15.16 -5.00
CA PHE A 28 -13.04 -14.30 -4.15
C PHE A 28 -12.06 -13.42 -4.93
N SER A 29 -11.94 -13.57 -6.25
CA SER A 29 -10.97 -12.78 -7.06
C SER A 29 -11.17 -11.28 -6.90
N THR A 30 -12.43 -10.84 -6.98
CA THR A 30 -12.80 -9.43 -6.89
C THR A 30 -12.54 -8.89 -5.48
N SER A 31 -12.91 -9.64 -4.45
CA SER A 31 -12.69 -9.23 -3.07
C SER A 31 -11.25 -9.43 -2.59
N GLY A 32 -10.44 -10.24 -3.27
CA GLY A 32 -9.04 -10.48 -2.94
C GLY A 32 -8.08 -9.48 -3.60
N GLY A 33 -8.46 -8.89 -4.74
CA GLY A 33 -7.57 -8.04 -5.54
C GLY A 33 -8.00 -6.58 -5.72
N ALA A 34 -9.18 -6.18 -5.23
CA ALA A 34 -9.62 -4.79 -5.35
C ALA A 34 -8.93 -3.88 -4.32
N LEU A 35 -8.42 -2.74 -4.78
CA LEU A 35 -7.71 -1.74 -3.98
C LEU A 35 -8.51 -1.33 -2.73
N SER A 36 -9.80 -1.01 -2.90
CA SER A 36 -10.72 -0.60 -1.84
C SER A 36 -10.94 -1.66 -0.76
N ILE A 37 -10.75 -2.94 -1.10
CA ILE A 37 -10.97 -4.02 -0.15
C ILE A 37 -9.81 -4.15 0.84
N ALA A 38 -8.62 -3.61 0.54
CA ALA A 38 -7.49 -3.66 1.45
C ALA A 38 -7.79 -2.95 2.79
N SER A 39 -8.23 -1.69 2.76
CA SER A 39 -8.66 -0.96 3.95
C SER A 39 -9.95 -1.53 4.54
N GLY A 40 -10.93 -1.86 3.70
CA GLY A 40 -12.22 -2.40 4.14
C GLY A 40 -12.12 -3.72 4.90
N ARG A 41 -11.22 -4.63 4.49
CA ARG A 41 -10.97 -5.88 5.23
C ARG A 41 -10.39 -5.62 6.61
N LEU A 42 -9.44 -4.70 6.73
CA LEU A 42 -8.85 -4.34 8.01
C LEU A 42 -9.90 -3.71 8.94
N SER A 43 -10.68 -2.75 8.41
CA SER A 43 -11.78 -2.12 9.14
C SER A 43 -12.79 -3.15 9.65
N TYR A 44 -13.23 -4.06 8.77
CA TYR A 44 -14.20 -5.11 9.10
C TYR A 44 -13.65 -6.10 10.12
N THR A 45 -12.44 -6.62 9.92
CA THR A 45 -11.83 -7.63 10.80
C THR A 45 -11.53 -7.07 12.20
N LEU A 46 -11.17 -5.79 12.30
CA LEU A 46 -10.83 -5.14 13.56
C LEU A 46 -12.03 -4.41 14.22
N GLY A 47 -13.18 -4.34 13.55
CA GLY A 47 -14.37 -3.64 14.07
C GLY A 47 -14.22 -2.12 14.14
N LEU A 48 -13.38 -1.54 13.27
CA LEU A 48 -13.13 -0.10 13.17
C LEU A 48 -14.17 0.54 12.25
N VAL A 49 -14.67 1.72 12.61
CA VAL A 49 -15.77 2.38 11.89
C VAL A 49 -15.50 3.83 11.49
N GLY A 50 -14.25 4.28 11.55
CA GLY A 50 -13.85 5.59 11.04
C GLY A 50 -13.66 5.62 9.52
N PRO A 51 -12.99 6.66 8.98
CA PRO A 51 -12.65 6.76 7.56
C PRO A 51 -11.91 5.52 7.07
N CYS A 52 -12.21 5.07 5.84
CA CYS A 52 -11.65 3.82 5.30
C CYS A 52 -11.16 4.04 3.88
N TYR A 53 -9.86 4.33 3.72
CA TYR A 53 -9.27 4.71 2.44
C TYR A 53 -8.16 3.75 2.01
N SER A 54 -8.18 3.38 0.74
CA SER A 54 -7.04 2.79 0.05
C SER A 54 -6.61 3.73 -1.06
N LEU A 55 -5.31 4.02 -1.16
CA LEU A 55 -4.78 4.97 -2.11
C LEU A 55 -3.51 4.45 -2.79
N ASP A 56 -3.36 4.87 -4.05
CA ASP A 56 -2.23 4.55 -4.89
C ASP A 56 -1.68 5.86 -5.50
N THR A 57 -0.53 6.29 -5.00
CA THR A 57 0.29 7.37 -5.58
C THR A 57 1.67 6.82 -5.97
N ALA A 58 1.74 5.55 -6.37
CA ALA A 58 2.97 4.82 -6.68
C ALA A 58 3.96 4.79 -5.49
N CYS A 59 5.20 5.26 -5.69
CA CYS A 59 6.26 5.16 -4.68
C CYS A 59 5.98 5.94 -3.39
N SER A 60 5.04 6.91 -3.42
CA SER A 60 4.66 7.71 -2.26
C SER A 60 3.41 7.22 -1.53
N SER A 61 2.76 6.12 -1.97
CA SER A 61 1.47 5.66 -1.42
C SER A 61 1.47 5.55 0.10
N ALA A 62 2.51 4.97 0.71
CA ALA A 62 2.62 4.83 2.16
C ALA A 62 2.67 6.19 2.89
N LEU A 63 3.46 7.13 2.36
CA LEU A 63 3.57 8.47 2.96
C LEU A 63 2.30 9.29 2.75
N ALA A 64 1.65 9.17 1.60
CA ALA A 64 0.37 9.80 1.36
C ALA A 64 -0.72 9.27 2.32
N ALA A 65 -0.70 7.96 2.61
CA ALA A 65 -1.65 7.35 3.54
C ALA A 65 -1.43 7.86 4.97
N LEU A 66 -0.17 7.93 5.40
CA LEU A 66 0.19 8.50 6.69
C LEU A 66 -0.14 9.99 6.80
N HIS A 67 0.07 10.75 5.72
CA HIS A 67 -0.28 12.16 5.68
C HIS A 67 -1.78 12.38 5.85
N ILE A 68 -2.62 11.64 5.12
CA ILE A 68 -4.08 11.72 5.25
C ILE A 68 -4.51 11.26 6.64
N CYS A 69 -3.97 10.14 7.16
CA CYS A 69 -4.26 9.64 8.50
C CYS A 69 -3.95 10.69 9.58
N SER A 70 -2.77 11.28 9.53
CA SER A 70 -2.36 12.33 10.47
C SER A 70 -3.24 13.57 10.35
N SER A 71 -3.67 13.93 9.13
CA SER A 71 -4.54 15.09 8.92
C SER A 71 -5.94 14.85 9.48
N ALA A 72 -6.50 13.65 9.29
CA ALA A 72 -7.80 13.26 9.83
C ALA A 72 -7.80 13.25 11.37
N VAL A 73 -6.80 12.63 11.99
CA VAL A 73 -6.65 12.58 13.45
C VAL A 73 -6.43 13.98 14.05
N ASN A 74 -5.52 14.77 13.48
CA ASN A 74 -5.25 16.12 13.98
C ASN A 74 -6.43 17.09 13.75
N GLY A 75 -7.20 16.89 12.68
CA GLY A 75 -8.41 17.66 12.40
C GLY A 75 -9.54 17.35 13.38
N GLY A 76 -9.61 16.11 13.87
CA GLY A 76 -10.55 15.67 14.90
C GLY A 76 -12.03 15.57 14.47
N GLU A 77 -12.36 16.02 13.26
CA GLU A 77 -13.73 15.94 12.70
C GLU A 77 -14.03 14.57 12.06
N GLU A 78 -13.00 13.87 11.56
CA GLU A 78 -13.16 12.62 10.82
C GLU A 78 -12.96 11.36 11.69
N CYS A 79 -11.99 11.35 12.60
CA CYS A 79 -11.75 10.27 13.58
C CYS A 79 -10.87 10.75 14.74
N GLN A 80 -10.92 10.06 15.87
CA GLN A 80 -10.08 10.37 17.05
C GLN A 80 -8.71 9.69 17.02
N ASP A 81 -8.66 8.47 16.46
CA ASP A 81 -7.44 7.71 16.25
C ASP A 81 -7.40 7.19 14.81
N GLY A 82 -6.24 6.77 14.33
CA GLY A 82 -6.10 6.25 12.97
C GLY A 82 -4.94 5.27 12.79
N VAL A 83 -5.07 4.40 11.79
CA VAL A 83 -4.01 3.48 11.37
C VAL A 83 -3.59 3.81 9.95
N GLY A 84 -2.37 4.33 9.80
CA GLY A 84 -1.73 4.55 8.51
C GLY A 84 -0.85 3.37 8.13
N ILE A 85 -1.06 2.79 6.95
CA ILE A 85 -0.45 1.54 6.51
C ILE A 85 0.20 1.74 5.15
N GLY A 86 1.39 1.18 4.96
CA GLY A 86 2.07 1.10 3.67
C GLY A 86 2.45 -0.33 3.35
N THR A 87 2.14 -0.81 2.15
CA THR A 87 2.56 -2.15 1.73
C THR A 87 2.96 -2.21 0.26
N LYS A 88 3.97 -3.03 -0.03
CA LYS A 88 4.47 -3.30 -1.39
C LYS A 88 4.91 -4.76 -1.49
N ILE A 89 4.35 -5.44 -2.49
CA ILE A 89 4.79 -6.75 -2.97
C ILE A 89 5.22 -6.55 -4.43
N LEU A 90 6.32 -7.18 -4.83
CA LEU A 90 6.87 -7.09 -6.17
C LEU A 90 6.17 -8.10 -7.09
N SER A 91 5.87 -7.61 -8.29
CA SER A 91 5.41 -8.42 -9.40
C SER A 91 6.52 -8.61 -10.41
N GLU A 92 6.64 -9.82 -10.97
CA GLU A 92 7.51 -10.11 -12.11
C GLU A 92 7.22 -9.21 -13.31
N ALA A 93 5.95 -9.07 -13.69
CA ALA A 93 5.54 -8.23 -14.83
C ALA A 93 6.02 -6.77 -14.63
N VAL A 94 5.84 -6.24 -13.42
CA VAL A 94 6.31 -4.89 -13.09
C VAL A 94 7.84 -4.85 -13.02
N ASN A 95 8.52 -5.90 -12.53
CA ASN A 95 10.00 -5.98 -12.50
C ASN A 95 10.57 -5.84 -13.92
N ILE A 96 10.04 -6.61 -14.86
CA ILE A 96 10.42 -6.56 -16.27
C ILE A 96 10.15 -5.17 -16.84
N ALA A 97 8.95 -4.62 -16.65
CA ALA A 97 8.59 -3.30 -17.16
C ALA A 97 9.54 -2.19 -16.65
N THR A 98 9.85 -2.17 -15.35
CA THR A 98 10.78 -1.19 -14.78
C THR A 98 12.22 -1.38 -15.24
N SER A 99 12.61 -2.63 -15.54
CA SER A 99 13.94 -2.95 -16.08
C SER A 99 14.09 -2.47 -17.52
N VAL A 100 13.09 -2.74 -18.38
CA VAL A 100 13.05 -2.26 -19.77
C VAL A 100 13.03 -0.73 -19.83
N ALA A 101 12.35 -0.08 -18.89
CA ALA A 101 12.34 1.38 -18.76
C ALA A 101 13.67 1.97 -18.24
N GLY A 102 14.67 1.15 -17.89
CA GLY A 102 15.97 1.61 -17.40
C GLY A 102 15.93 2.19 -15.97
N MET A 103 14.90 1.86 -15.18
CA MET A 103 14.73 2.42 -13.83
C MET A 103 15.52 1.65 -12.76
N THR A 104 15.78 0.36 -13.00
CA THR A 104 16.40 -0.53 -12.00
C THR A 104 17.89 -0.70 -12.20
N SER A 105 18.63 -0.82 -11.09
CA SER A 105 20.06 -1.09 -11.11
C SER A 105 20.34 -2.54 -11.52
N SER A 106 21.18 -2.74 -12.54
CA SER A 106 21.72 -4.07 -12.90
C SER A 106 22.60 -4.71 -11.83
N ARG A 107 23.03 -3.93 -10.82
CA ARG A 107 23.83 -4.41 -9.68
C ARG A 107 22.97 -4.83 -8.48
N GLY A 108 21.65 -4.67 -8.58
CA GLY A 108 20.71 -5.06 -7.53
C GLY A 108 20.84 -4.25 -6.23
N ARG A 109 21.40 -3.03 -6.27
CA ARG A 109 21.53 -2.16 -5.09
C ARG A 109 21.29 -0.70 -5.43
N CYS A 110 20.73 0.05 -4.48
CA CYS A 110 20.68 1.50 -4.54
C CYS A 110 22.04 2.07 -4.11
N HIS A 111 22.71 2.76 -5.03
CA HIS A 111 23.96 3.47 -4.76
C HIS A 111 23.68 4.94 -4.45
N THR A 112 22.93 5.22 -3.39
CA THR A 112 22.44 6.56 -3.05
C THR A 112 23.60 7.55 -2.90
N PHE A 113 23.58 8.62 -3.71
CA PHE A 113 24.60 9.68 -3.74
C PHE A 113 26.02 9.24 -4.16
N ASP A 114 26.17 8.07 -4.77
CA ASP A 114 27.46 7.53 -5.22
C ASP A 114 27.58 7.59 -6.76
N GLN A 115 28.80 7.80 -7.28
CA GLN A 115 29.05 7.88 -8.74
C GLN A 115 28.67 6.61 -9.51
N ARG A 116 28.53 5.47 -8.83
CA ARG A 116 28.12 4.19 -9.40
C ARG A 116 26.59 4.07 -9.58
N ALA A 117 25.81 5.08 -9.18
CA ALA A 117 24.36 5.09 -9.29
C ALA A 117 23.88 4.90 -10.74
N ASN A 118 23.08 3.85 -10.96
CA ASN A 118 22.58 3.46 -12.28
C ASN A 118 21.12 2.96 -12.24
N GLY A 119 20.33 3.46 -11.29
CA GLY A 119 18.95 3.02 -11.01
C GLY A 119 18.75 2.60 -9.56
N TYR A 120 17.51 2.29 -9.19
CA TYR A 120 17.18 1.80 -7.84
C TYR A 120 17.06 0.27 -7.81
N CYS A 121 17.20 -0.32 -6.62
CA CYS A 121 16.84 -1.71 -6.37
C CYS A 121 15.44 -1.75 -5.76
N ARG A 122 14.57 -2.62 -6.28
CA ARG A 122 13.21 -2.72 -5.75
C ARG A 122 13.20 -3.57 -4.48
N GLY A 123 12.30 -3.23 -3.57
CA GLY A 123 12.07 -3.99 -2.35
C GLY A 123 10.58 -4.21 -2.09
N GLU A 124 10.31 -5.13 -1.18
CA GLU A 124 9.00 -5.40 -0.60
C GLU A 124 8.99 -4.96 0.85
N GLY A 125 7.80 -4.72 1.38
CA GLY A 125 7.64 -4.40 2.80
C GLY A 125 6.20 -4.08 3.15
N CYS A 126 5.88 -4.23 4.42
CA CYS A 126 4.62 -3.81 5.01
C CYS A 126 4.93 -3.14 6.36
N GLY A 127 4.31 -2.00 6.62
CA GLY A 127 4.44 -1.27 7.87
C GLY A 127 3.15 -0.54 8.21
N ALA A 128 2.89 -0.37 9.50
CA ALA A 128 1.72 0.32 10.02
C ALA A 128 2.12 1.24 11.17
N PHE A 129 1.44 2.37 11.27
CA PHE A 129 1.57 3.35 12.34
C PHE A 129 0.18 3.62 12.92
N VAL A 130 0.08 3.64 14.24
CA VAL A 130 -1.12 4.07 14.95
C VAL A 130 -0.89 5.52 15.39
N LEU A 131 -1.84 6.38 15.07
CA LEU A 131 -1.84 7.82 15.35
C LEU A 131 -3.04 8.18 16.22
#